data_AF-A0A4V6IL63-F1
#
_entry.id   AF-A0A4V6IL63-F1
#
_cell.length_a   1.000
_cell.length_b   1.000
_cell.length_c   1.000
_cell.angle_alpha   90.00
_cell.angle_beta   90.00
_cell.angle_gamma   90.00
#
_symmetry.space_group_name_H-M   'P 1'
#
loop_
_entity.id
_entity.type
_entity.pdbx_description
1 polymer ?
#
loop_
_entity_poly.entity_id
_entity_poly.type
_entity_poly.pdbx_seq_one_letter_code
_entity_poly.pdbx_strand_id
1 'polypeptide(L)'
;MDAEIFLTTEEAKDAVCLDLEQYGLQEDTLEEMAAMAGGGWPERFREVMSGGEGSLYEMIALVQEFLNSPTLTEETLCRAFSLMFWSDVRKARGPEGEEGVALTTELHDFTCLQCGQCCTNLDYSRALTAEDIAMWKKAGRDDLLAWVGKDKVDGGYTIWVDPGTGEPQDPCPFLTMEGGKAKCAIHDVKPAICREYPATKKHGFMTGCIGIEQLIQKECAS
;
A
#
# COMPACT_ATOMS: atom_id res chain seq x y z
N MET A 1 -15.28 14.10 -6.55
CA MET A 1 -14.36 14.63 -5.53
C MET A 1 -13.58 13.44 -5.05
N ASP A 2 -12.27 13.43 -5.25
CA ASP A 2 -11.42 12.35 -4.77
C ASP A 2 -11.52 12.20 -3.26
N ALA A 3 -11.46 10.97 -2.78
CA ALA A 3 -11.30 10.72 -1.36
C ALA A 3 -9.91 11.18 -0.94
N GLU A 4 -9.78 11.68 0.28
CA GLU A 4 -8.51 12.10 0.84
C GLU A 4 -8.17 11.22 2.04
N ILE A 5 -6.89 10.89 2.16
CA ILE A 5 -6.32 10.21 3.32
C ILE A 5 -5.45 11.23 4.06
N PHE A 6 -5.66 11.36 5.36
CA PHE A 6 -4.77 12.14 6.22
C PHE A 6 -3.74 11.21 6.83
N LEU A 7 -2.48 11.65 6.84
CA LEU A 7 -1.39 11.04 7.57
C LEU A 7 -0.67 12.13 8.36
N THR A 8 -0.29 11.85 9.60
CA THR A 8 0.70 12.68 10.30
C THR A 8 2.01 12.69 9.51
N THR A 9 2.87 13.69 9.74
CA THR A 9 4.16 13.77 9.03
C THR A 9 5.00 12.51 9.23
N GLU A 10 4.98 11.90 10.42
CA GLU A 10 5.73 10.67 10.69
C GLU A 10 5.10 9.46 9.98
N GLU A 11 3.77 9.32 10.01
CA GLU A 11 3.09 8.25 9.25
C GLU A 11 3.33 8.36 7.75
N ALA A 12 3.40 9.58 7.20
CA ALA A 12 3.73 9.79 5.79
C ALA A 12 5.15 9.34 5.46
N LYS A 13 6.13 9.58 6.34
CA LYS A 13 7.51 9.09 6.15
C LYS A 13 7.57 7.57 6.25
N ASP A 14 6.89 6.98 7.23
CA ASP A 14 6.84 5.53 7.39
C ASP A 14 6.15 4.86 6.20
N ALA A 15 5.11 5.49 5.65
CA ALA A 15 4.44 5.04 4.43
C ALA A 15 5.37 5.05 3.20
N VAL A 16 6.33 5.99 3.10
CA VAL A 16 7.37 5.94 2.05
C VAL A 16 8.24 4.70 2.22
N CYS A 17 8.70 4.41 3.44
CA CYS A 17 9.52 3.23 3.71
C CYS A 17 8.76 1.94 3.38
N LEU A 18 7.52 1.79 3.85
CA LEU A 18 6.67 0.64 3.57
C LEU A 18 6.41 0.45 2.07
N ASP A 19 6.21 1.55 1.34
CA ASP A 19 6.03 1.52 -0.12
C ASP A 19 7.29 0.99 -0.84
N LEU A 20 8.48 1.38 -0.39
CA LEU A 20 9.74 0.83 -0.90
C LEU A 20 9.95 -0.65 -0.50
N GLU A 21 9.55 -1.05 0.70
CA GLU A 21 9.57 -2.48 1.10
C GLU A 21 8.66 -3.31 0.20
N GLN A 22 7.49 -2.77 -0.13
CA GLN A 22 6.47 -3.47 -0.89
C GLN A 22 6.78 -3.53 -2.40
N TYR A 23 7.27 -2.44 -2.98
CA TYR A 23 7.42 -2.30 -4.44
C TYR A 23 8.87 -2.19 -4.92
N GLY A 24 9.83 -2.16 -4.00
CA GLY A 24 11.25 -1.96 -4.30
C GLY A 24 11.63 -0.49 -4.48
N LEU A 25 12.89 -0.28 -4.87
CA LEU A 25 13.58 1.01 -4.71
C LEU A 25 13.09 2.17 -5.58
N GLN A 26 12.32 1.94 -6.64
CA GLN A 26 11.77 3.03 -7.48
C GLN A 26 12.81 4.12 -7.81
N GLU A 27 13.92 3.70 -8.43
CA GLU A 27 15.17 4.47 -8.50
C GLU A 27 14.98 5.88 -9.06
N ASP A 28 14.22 6.03 -10.15
CA ASP A 28 13.91 7.33 -10.76
C ASP A 28 13.22 8.29 -9.77
N THR A 29 12.24 7.78 -9.00
CA THR A 29 11.53 8.55 -7.97
C THR A 29 12.48 9.02 -6.88
N LEU A 30 13.37 8.13 -6.43
CA LEU A 30 14.37 8.47 -5.41
C LEU A 30 15.38 9.51 -5.94
N GLU A 31 15.86 9.37 -7.16
CA GLU A 31 16.73 10.37 -7.78
C GLU A 31 16.07 11.76 -7.85
N GLU A 32 14.80 11.82 -8.22
CA GLU A 32 14.06 13.07 -8.28
C GLU A 32 13.85 13.69 -6.89
N MET A 33 13.51 12.88 -5.89
CA MET A 33 13.39 13.32 -4.49
C MET A 33 14.70 13.94 -3.98
N ALA A 34 15.85 13.32 -4.24
CA ALA A 34 17.14 13.88 -3.84
C ALA A 34 17.44 15.19 -4.57
N ALA A 35 17.16 15.29 -5.87
CA ALA A 35 17.36 16.52 -6.61
C ALA A 35 16.58 17.70 -6.01
N MET A 36 15.38 17.47 -5.48
CA MET A 36 14.56 18.51 -4.83
C MET A 36 15.15 19.04 -3.53
N ALA A 37 15.98 18.26 -2.84
CA ALA A 37 16.63 18.66 -1.59
C ALA A 37 17.85 19.55 -1.79
N GLY A 38 18.16 19.95 -3.03
CA GLY A 38 19.29 20.83 -3.35
C GLY A 38 20.66 20.15 -3.27
N GLY A 39 20.70 18.83 -3.09
CA GLY A 39 21.89 18.00 -3.09
C GLY A 39 21.53 16.57 -3.50
N GLY A 40 22.33 15.97 -4.39
CA GLY A 40 22.15 14.55 -4.69
C GLY A 40 22.35 13.70 -3.45
N TRP A 41 21.99 12.42 -3.54
CA TRP A 41 22.09 11.50 -2.41
C TRP A 41 23.48 11.49 -1.74
N PRO A 42 23.56 11.21 -0.42
CA PRO A 42 24.83 11.01 0.26
C PRO A 42 25.71 9.99 -0.49
N GLU A 43 27.04 10.12 -0.38
CA GLU A 43 27.99 9.20 -1.04
C GLU A 43 27.66 7.72 -0.75
N ARG A 44 27.34 7.42 0.51
CA ARG A 44 26.90 6.09 0.98
C ARG A 44 25.70 5.53 0.21
N PHE A 45 24.74 6.36 -0.19
CA PHE A 45 23.60 5.92 -0.99
C PHE A 45 24.03 5.51 -2.41
N ARG A 46 24.95 6.29 -3.02
CA ARG A 46 25.49 5.95 -4.35
C ARG A 46 26.31 4.66 -4.30
N GLU A 47 27.08 4.45 -3.23
CA GLU A 47 27.84 3.22 -3.03
C GLU A 47 26.93 1.99 -2.98
N VAL A 48 25.84 2.05 -2.21
CA VAL A 48 24.86 0.96 -2.14
C VAL A 48 24.19 0.73 -3.50
N MET A 49 23.74 1.78 -4.19
CA MET A 49 23.12 1.68 -5.52
C MET A 49 24.07 1.13 -6.60
N SER A 50 25.37 1.40 -6.50
CA SER A 50 26.37 1.03 -7.52
C SER A 50 26.84 -0.43 -7.47
N GLY A 51 26.19 -1.28 -6.68
CA GLY A 51 26.52 -2.71 -6.56
C GLY A 51 27.41 -3.07 -5.37
N GLY A 52 27.42 -2.23 -4.32
CA GLY A 52 27.79 -2.71 -2.99
C GLY A 52 26.82 -3.81 -2.55
N GLU A 53 27.23 -4.67 -1.62
CA GLU A 53 26.37 -5.69 -1.00
C GLU A 53 25.25 -5.08 -0.12
N GLY A 54 24.71 -3.92 -0.47
CA GLY A 54 23.72 -3.27 0.35
C GLY A 54 22.33 -3.84 0.13
N SER A 55 21.69 -4.22 1.23
CA SER A 55 20.34 -4.79 1.20
C SER A 55 19.27 -3.71 1.01
N LEU A 56 18.10 -4.06 0.50
CA LEU A 56 16.91 -3.19 0.44
C LEU A 56 16.67 -2.44 1.76
N TYR A 57 16.90 -3.12 2.88
CA TYR A 57 16.79 -2.53 4.22
C TYR A 57 17.76 -1.37 4.46
N GLU A 58 19.00 -1.46 3.98
CA GLU A 58 19.98 -0.37 4.13
C GLU A 58 19.57 0.84 3.30
N MET A 59 19.02 0.62 2.10
CA MET A 59 18.50 1.70 1.26
C MET A 59 17.31 2.41 1.91
N ILE A 60 16.38 1.64 2.47
CA ILE A 60 15.21 2.20 3.16
C ILE A 60 15.64 2.98 4.39
N ALA A 61 16.64 2.51 5.14
CA ALA A 61 17.22 3.27 6.25
C ALA A 61 17.82 4.61 5.79
N LEU A 62 18.51 4.64 4.64
CA LEU A 62 19.05 5.88 4.09
C LEU A 62 17.95 6.85 3.62
N VAL A 63 16.88 6.34 3.02
CA VAL A 63 15.70 7.15 2.67
C VAL A 63 15.06 7.71 3.93
N GLN A 64 14.93 6.92 4.99
CA GLN A 64 14.39 7.37 6.26
C GLN A 64 15.27 8.45 6.92
N GLU A 65 16.59 8.29 6.89
CA GLU A 65 17.54 9.31 7.35
C GLU A 65 17.38 10.61 6.55
N PHE A 66 17.25 10.50 5.23
CA PHE A 66 17.03 11.64 4.35
C PHE A 66 15.72 12.37 4.66
N LEU A 67 14.60 11.65 4.78
CA LEU A 67 13.28 12.22 5.12
C LEU A 67 13.26 12.88 6.50
N ASN A 68 14.14 12.47 7.40
CA ASN A 68 14.31 13.07 8.73
C ASN A 68 15.36 14.19 8.76
N SER A 69 15.98 14.53 7.63
CA SER A 69 16.97 15.59 7.58
C SER A 69 16.34 16.95 7.92
N PRO A 70 16.95 17.73 8.84
CA PRO A 70 16.45 19.07 9.19
C PRO A 70 16.56 20.08 8.04
N THR A 71 17.23 19.72 6.95
CA THR A 71 17.37 20.57 5.76
C THR A 71 16.17 20.49 4.82
N LEU A 72 15.31 19.48 4.97
CA LEU A 72 14.11 19.35 4.16
C LEU A 72 13.02 20.30 4.67
N THR A 73 12.56 21.19 3.79
CA THR A 73 11.41 22.04 4.08
C THR A 73 10.12 21.23 3.99
N GLU A 74 9.05 21.71 4.64
CA GLU A 74 7.72 21.09 4.51
C GLU A 74 7.23 21.02 3.05
N GLU A 75 7.56 22.03 2.24
CA GLU A 75 7.22 22.06 0.81
C GLU A 75 7.97 20.94 0.06
N THR A 76 9.26 20.77 0.34
CA THR A 76 10.07 19.69 -0.24
C THR A 76 9.54 18.32 0.16
N LEU A 77 9.14 18.14 1.43
CA LEU A 77 8.53 16.89 1.91
C LEU A 77 7.22 16.59 1.20
N CYS A 78 6.31 17.56 1.07
CA CYS A 78 5.05 17.36 0.34
C CYS A 78 5.31 16.93 -1.11
N ARG A 79 6.26 17.58 -1.80
CA ARG A 79 6.63 17.20 -3.17
C ARG A 79 7.22 15.79 -3.26
N ALA A 80 8.07 15.42 -2.31
CA ALA A 80 8.65 14.09 -2.22
C ALA A 80 7.56 13.02 -2.00
N PHE A 81 6.58 13.30 -1.12
CA PHE A 81 5.42 12.43 -0.92
C PHE A 81 4.53 12.36 -2.16
N SER A 82 4.31 13.47 -2.89
CA SER A 82 3.55 13.46 -4.14
C SER A 82 4.19 12.56 -5.20
N LEU A 83 5.52 12.63 -5.32
CA LEU A 83 6.28 11.74 -6.19
C LEU A 83 6.19 10.29 -5.76
N MET A 84 6.34 10.01 -4.46
CA MET A 84 6.29 8.65 -3.97
C MET A 84 4.87 8.07 -4.12
N PHE A 85 3.82 8.78 -3.74
CA PHE A 85 2.47 8.22 -3.70
C PHE A 85 1.67 8.37 -5.01
N TRP A 86 2.25 9.00 -6.04
CA TRP A 86 1.59 9.37 -7.30
C TRP A 86 0.26 10.09 -7.08
N SER A 87 0.29 11.09 -6.20
CA SER A 87 -0.90 11.75 -5.67
C SER A 87 -0.61 13.23 -5.39
N ASP A 88 -1.64 14.06 -5.37
CA ASP A 88 -1.53 15.42 -4.84
C ASP A 88 -1.44 15.37 -3.31
N VAL A 89 -0.26 15.68 -2.78
CA VAL A 89 0.00 15.74 -1.34
C VAL A 89 0.14 17.19 -0.90
N ARG A 90 -0.69 17.59 0.05
CA ARG A 90 -0.69 18.93 0.63
C ARG A 90 -0.64 18.90 2.13
N LYS A 91 -0.10 19.95 2.73
CA LYS A 91 -0.16 20.14 4.18
C LYS A 91 -1.61 20.15 4.65
N ALA A 92 -1.88 19.43 5.74
CA ALA A 92 -3.18 19.34 6.36
C ALA A 92 -3.05 19.27 7.88
N ARG A 93 -4.20 19.38 8.56
CA ARG A 93 -4.31 19.09 9.98
C ARG A 93 -5.33 17.99 10.20
N GLY A 94 -5.00 17.07 11.08
CA GLY A 94 -5.85 15.95 11.42
C GLY A 94 -7.06 16.37 12.27
N PRO A 95 -7.98 15.44 12.54
CA PRO A 95 -9.19 15.70 13.32
C PRO A 95 -8.91 16.25 14.72
N GLU A 96 -7.78 15.84 15.32
CA GLU A 96 -7.34 16.26 16.65
C GLU A 96 -6.37 17.45 16.61
N GLY A 97 -6.11 17.99 15.41
CA GLY A 97 -5.22 19.13 15.18
C GLY A 97 -3.75 18.75 14.99
N GLU A 98 -3.43 17.46 14.81
CA GLU A 98 -2.06 17.03 14.49
C GLU A 98 -1.61 17.62 13.15
N GLU A 99 -0.32 17.93 13.04
CA GLU A 99 0.24 18.38 11.77
C GLU A 99 0.61 17.18 10.89
N GLY A 100 0.31 17.29 9.61
CA GLY A 100 0.56 16.22 8.65
C GLY A 100 0.23 16.63 7.24
N VAL A 101 -0.15 15.64 6.44
CA VAL A 101 -0.47 15.79 5.02
C VAL A 101 -1.79 15.11 4.69
N ALA A 102 -2.48 15.67 3.71
CA ALA A 102 -3.60 15.02 3.04
C ALA A 102 -3.14 14.63 1.62
N LEU A 103 -3.42 13.39 1.24
CA LEU A 103 -3.19 12.88 -0.11
C LEU A 103 -4.52 12.47 -0.76
N THR A 104 -4.67 12.73 -2.05
CA THR A 104 -5.81 12.26 -2.84
C THR A 104 -5.64 10.79 -3.19
N THR A 105 -6.71 10.00 -3.16
CA THR A 105 -6.60 8.59 -3.56
C THR A 105 -6.42 8.41 -5.06
N GLU A 106 -6.77 9.43 -5.86
CA GLU A 106 -6.73 9.39 -7.33
C GLU A 106 -7.67 8.32 -7.93
N LEU A 107 -8.82 8.08 -7.28
CA LEU A 107 -9.75 7.01 -7.62
C LEU A 107 -11.13 7.51 -8.10
N HIS A 108 -11.36 8.81 -8.29
CA HIS A 108 -12.68 9.34 -8.64
C HIS A 108 -13.35 8.67 -9.86
N ASP A 109 -12.58 8.35 -10.90
CA ASP A 109 -13.08 7.72 -12.13
C ASP A 109 -12.77 6.21 -12.20
N PHE A 110 -12.25 5.62 -11.13
CA PHE A 110 -11.97 4.20 -11.07
C PHE A 110 -13.26 3.37 -11.05
N THR A 111 -13.31 2.31 -11.85
CA THR A 111 -14.37 1.30 -11.83
C THR A 111 -13.77 -0.09 -11.76
N CYS A 112 -14.14 -0.87 -10.74
CA CYS A 112 -13.72 -2.27 -10.62
C CYS A 112 -14.33 -3.11 -11.75
N LEU A 113 -13.46 -3.73 -12.55
CA LEU A 113 -13.86 -4.59 -13.67
C LEU A 113 -14.28 -6.01 -13.23
N GLN A 114 -14.18 -6.31 -11.93
CA GLN A 114 -14.43 -7.66 -11.40
C GLN A 114 -13.55 -8.71 -12.09
N CYS A 115 -12.28 -8.39 -12.33
CA CYS A 115 -11.33 -9.29 -12.99
C CYS A 115 -10.74 -10.35 -12.06
N GLY A 116 -10.80 -10.15 -10.74
CA GLY A 116 -10.29 -11.10 -9.75
C GLY A 116 -8.79 -11.04 -9.48
N GLN A 117 -8.03 -10.15 -10.15
CA GLN A 117 -6.57 -10.02 -9.94
C GLN A 117 -6.21 -9.76 -8.47
N CYS A 118 -7.03 -8.97 -7.77
CA CYS A 118 -6.85 -8.74 -6.34
C CYS A 118 -7.07 -9.97 -5.45
N CYS A 119 -7.72 -11.01 -5.97
CA CYS A 119 -7.93 -12.28 -5.26
C CYS A 119 -6.90 -13.34 -5.63
N THR A 120 -6.07 -13.11 -6.65
CA THR A 120 -5.09 -14.08 -7.17
C THR A 120 -3.64 -13.62 -7.04
N ASN A 121 -3.39 -12.31 -6.93
CA ASN A 121 -2.01 -11.79 -7.01
C ASN A 121 -1.60 -10.94 -5.80
N LEU A 122 -2.54 -10.63 -4.90
CA LEU A 122 -2.24 -9.79 -3.74
C LEU A 122 -1.73 -10.64 -2.58
N ASP A 123 -0.48 -10.39 -2.18
CA ASP A 123 0.06 -10.90 -0.93
C ASP A 123 -0.38 -9.99 0.23
N TYR A 124 -1.57 -10.27 0.75
CA TYR A 124 -2.10 -9.66 1.97
C TYR A 124 -1.95 -10.55 3.19
N SER A 125 -0.93 -11.41 3.18
CA SER A 125 -0.74 -12.43 4.20
C SER A 125 -0.65 -11.89 5.62
N ARG A 126 -0.45 -10.59 5.86
CA ARG A 126 -0.39 -9.97 7.20
C ARG A 126 -1.36 -8.80 7.43
N ALA A 127 -2.30 -8.58 6.53
CA ALA A 127 -3.11 -7.36 6.53
C ALA A 127 -4.45 -7.46 7.28
N LEU A 128 -4.64 -8.49 8.12
CA LEU A 128 -5.88 -8.69 8.86
C LEU A 128 -5.85 -8.00 10.22
N THR A 129 -6.87 -7.20 10.52
CA THR A 129 -6.95 -6.42 11.76
C THR A 129 -7.66 -7.17 12.90
N ALA A 130 -7.50 -6.71 14.14
CA ALA A 130 -8.24 -7.25 15.28
C ALA A 130 -9.75 -6.97 15.14
N GLU A 131 -10.12 -5.86 14.49
CA GLU A 131 -11.47 -5.45 14.18
C GLU A 131 -12.14 -6.41 13.18
N ASP A 132 -11.42 -6.86 12.16
CA ASP A 132 -11.91 -7.88 11.21
C ASP A 132 -12.25 -9.19 11.94
N ILE A 133 -11.37 -9.62 12.85
CA ILE A 133 -11.59 -10.81 13.68
C ILE A 133 -12.79 -10.62 14.60
N ALA A 134 -12.90 -9.46 15.26
CA ALA A 134 -14.02 -9.15 16.15
C ALA A 134 -15.35 -9.11 15.38
N MET A 135 -15.36 -8.56 14.17
CA MET A 135 -16.51 -8.54 13.27
C MET A 135 -16.96 -9.98 12.95
N TRP A 136 -16.05 -10.86 12.53
CA TRP A 136 -16.41 -12.24 12.18
C TRP A 136 -16.88 -13.05 13.38
N LYS A 137 -16.25 -12.89 14.56
CA LYS A 137 -16.72 -13.51 15.81
C LYS A 137 -18.13 -13.07 16.16
N LYS A 138 -18.41 -11.76 16.09
CA LYS A 138 -19.73 -11.21 16.38
C LYS A 138 -20.79 -11.71 15.39
N ALA A 139 -20.39 -11.93 14.13
CA ALA A 139 -21.25 -12.46 13.08
C ALA A 139 -21.40 -14.00 13.11
N GLY A 140 -20.73 -14.70 14.03
CA GLY A 140 -20.76 -16.17 14.10
C GLY A 140 -20.13 -16.85 12.87
N ARG A 141 -19.17 -16.19 12.21
CA ARG A 141 -18.51 -16.67 10.99
C ARG A 141 -17.28 -17.51 11.31
N ASP A 142 -17.49 -18.61 12.03
CA ASP A 142 -16.44 -19.56 12.37
C ASP A 142 -15.82 -20.20 11.10
N ASP A 143 -16.59 -20.27 10.03
CA ASP A 143 -16.14 -20.69 8.70
C ASP A 143 -15.07 -19.78 8.10
N LEU A 144 -15.06 -18.47 8.45
CA LEU A 144 -14.00 -17.54 8.03
C LEU A 144 -12.81 -17.59 8.98
N LEU A 145 -13.08 -17.66 10.29
CA LEU A 145 -12.04 -17.75 11.31
C LEU A 145 -11.17 -19.01 11.14
N ALA A 146 -11.72 -20.08 10.56
CA ALA A 146 -10.96 -21.28 10.22
C ALA A 146 -9.81 -21.03 9.22
N TRP A 147 -9.92 -20.00 8.36
CA TRP A 147 -8.90 -19.65 7.38
C TRP A 147 -7.87 -18.63 7.88
N VAL A 148 -7.94 -18.26 9.15
CA VAL A 148 -7.05 -17.27 9.77
C VAL A 148 -5.88 -18.00 10.44
N GLY A 149 -4.66 -17.68 10.00
CA GLY A 149 -3.44 -18.04 10.71
C GLY A 149 -3.07 -17.02 11.78
N LYS A 150 -2.13 -17.41 12.64
CA LYS A 150 -1.46 -16.49 13.57
C LYS A 150 0.00 -16.39 13.17
N ASP A 151 0.49 -15.18 12.99
CA ASP A 151 1.92 -14.95 12.83
C ASP A 151 2.62 -15.31 14.16
N LYS A 152 3.69 -16.09 14.04
CA LYS A 152 4.42 -16.65 15.19
C LYS A 152 5.41 -15.65 15.79
N VAL A 153 5.70 -14.54 15.10
CA VAL A 153 6.74 -13.57 15.46
C VAL A 153 6.16 -12.43 16.29
N ASP A 154 5.07 -11.83 15.83
CA ASP A 154 4.47 -10.64 16.46
C ASP A 154 3.07 -10.92 17.05
N GLY A 155 2.52 -12.11 16.81
CA GLY A 155 1.16 -12.47 17.24
C GLY A 155 0.06 -11.86 16.37
N GLY A 156 0.41 -11.30 15.20
CA GLY A 156 -0.53 -10.82 14.19
C GLY A 156 -1.35 -11.94 13.54
N TYR A 157 -2.27 -11.56 12.65
CA TYR A 157 -3.12 -12.51 11.93
C TYR A 157 -2.69 -12.63 10.48
N THR A 158 -2.79 -13.85 9.93
CA THR A 158 -2.48 -14.11 8.52
C THR A 158 -3.67 -14.65 7.76
N ILE A 159 -3.81 -14.24 6.48
CA ILE A 159 -4.85 -14.74 5.58
C ILE A 159 -4.32 -14.99 4.16
N TRP A 160 -4.84 -15.96 3.43
CA TRP A 160 -5.68 -17.07 3.90
C TRP A 160 -4.77 -18.26 4.17
N VAL A 161 -5.04 -19.00 5.23
CA VAL A 161 -4.34 -20.25 5.55
C VAL A 161 -5.33 -21.38 5.39
N ASP A 162 -4.99 -22.38 4.57
CA ASP A 162 -5.86 -23.54 4.37
C ASP A 162 -5.99 -24.32 5.69
N PRO A 163 -7.20 -24.53 6.23
CA PRO A 163 -7.40 -25.16 7.53
C PRO A 163 -7.03 -26.65 7.57
N GLY A 164 -6.95 -27.32 6.43
CA GLY A 164 -6.58 -28.72 6.33
C GLY A 164 -5.07 -28.95 6.26
N THR A 165 -4.33 -28.03 5.64
CA THR A 165 -2.88 -28.15 5.41
C THR A 165 -2.05 -27.24 6.31
N GLY A 166 -2.59 -26.10 6.74
CA GLY A 166 -1.86 -25.06 7.46
C GLY A 166 -0.97 -24.19 6.57
N GLU A 167 -1.05 -24.34 5.24
CA GLU A 167 -0.26 -23.60 4.27
C GLU A 167 -1.00 -22.36 3.74
N PRO A 168 -0.28 -21.34 3.24
CA PRO A 168 -0.90 -20.20 2.55
C PRO A 168 -1.77 -20.66 1.38
N GLN A 169 -2.96 -20.11 1.29
CA GLN A 169 -3.95 -20.42 0.26
C GLN A 169 -3.93 -19.37 -0.85
N ASP A 170 -3.56 -19.81 -2.05
CA ASP A 170 -3.56 -19.02 -3.28
C ASP A 170 -4.16 -19.86 -4.44
N PRO A 171 -5.21 -19.40 -5.14
CA PRO A 171 -5.91 -18.11 -4.97
C PRO A 171 -6.78 -18.06 -3.72
N CYS A 172 -7.30 -16.87 -3.42
CA CYS A 172 -8.24 -16.63 -2.33
C CYS A 172 -9.38 -17.67 -2.33
N PRO A 173 -9.66 -18.34 -1.19
CA PRO A 173 -10.65 -19.41 -1.12
C PRO A 173 -12.09 -18.92 -1.31
N PHE A 174 -12.31 -17.61 -1.20
CA PHE A 174 -13.61 -16.98 -1.39
C PHE A 174 -13.81 -16.37 -2.78
N LEU A 175 -12.85 -16.57 -3.69
CA LEU A 175 -12.99 -16.17 -5.09
C LEU A 175 -13.94 -17.13 -5.81
N THR A 176 -14.99 -16.58 -6.42
CA THR A 176 -15.91 -17.33 -7.29
C THR A 176 -16.03 -16.63 -8.65
N MET A 177 -16.42 -17.39 -9.68
CA MET A 177 -16.62 -16.86 -11.03
C MET A 177 -18.08 -17.05 -11.44
N GLU A 178 -18.75 -15.97 -11.84
CA GLU A 178 -20.13 -15.99 -12.30
C GLU A 178 -20.26 -15.15 -13.58
N GLY A 179 -20.69 -15.77 -14.68
CA GLY A 179 -20.84 -15.07 -15.96
C GLY A 179 -19.55 -14.43 -16.48
N GLY A 180 -18.39 -15.02 -16.19
CA GLY A 180 -17.07 -14.49 -16.58
C GLY A 180 -16.57 -13.33 -15.69
N LYS A 181 -17.28 -12.99 -14.61
CA LYS A 181 -16.87 -11.97 -13.64
C LYS A 181 -16.50 -12.60 -12.31
N ALA A 182 -15.43 -12.10 -11.69
CA ALA A 182 -15.06 -12.46 -10.34
C ALA A 182 -16.08 -11.91 -9.33
N LYS A 183 -16.43 -12.75 -8.37
CA LYS A 183 -17.24 -12.40 -7.21
C LYS A 183 -16.54 -12.90 -5.95
N CYS A 184 -16.79 -12.20 -4.86
CA CYS A 184 -16.30 -12.58 -3.54
C CYS A 184 -17.46 -13.23 -2.79
N ALA A 185 -17.32 -14.49 -2.41
CA ALA A 185 -18.35 -15.23 -1.65
C ALA A 185 -18.65 -14.61 -0.27
N ILE A 186 -17.75 -13.75 0.22
CA ILE A 186 -17.85 -13.08 1.53
C ILE A 186 -18.02 -11.56 1.38
N HIS A 187 -18.58 -11.10 0.27
CA HIS A 187 -18.63 -9.68 -0.12
C HIS A 187 -19.04 -8.73 1.02
N ASP A 188 -20.09 -9.07 1.76
CA ASP A 188 -20.65 -8.21 2.82
C ASP A 188 -19.79 -8.12 4.08
N VAL A 189 -18.94 -9.14 4.31
CA VAL A 189 -18.10 -9.27 5.50
C VAL A 189 -16.61 -9.34 5.14
N LYS A 190 -16.23 -8.76 4.00
CA LYS A 190 -14.81 -8.64 3.62
C LYS A 190 -13.99 -7.99 4.74
N PRO A 191 -12.75 -8.44 4.93
CA PRO A 191 -11.84 -7.72 5.80
C PRO A 191 -11.52 -6.33 5.22
N ALA A 192 -11.07 -5.41 6.05
CA ALA A 192 -10.75 -4.03 5.67
C ALA A 192 -9.85 -3.97 4.43
N ILE A 193 -8.75 -4.73 4.43
CA ILE A 193 -7.79 -4.77 3.31
C ILE A 193 -8.44 -5.12 1.95
N CYS A 194 -9.43 -6.01 1.92
CA CYS A 194 -10.13 -6.38 0.68
C CYS A 194 -11.23 -5.38 0.29
N ARG A 195 -11.75 -4.61 1.25
CA ARG A 195 -12.80 -3.61 1.06
C ARG A 195 -12.22 -2.30 0.54
N GLU A 196 -11.04 -1.96 1.03
CA GLU A 196 -10.30 -0.74 0.71
C GLU A 196 -9.49 -0.87 -0.58
N TYR A 197 -9.46 -2.04 -1.23
CA TYR A 197 -8.72 -2.22 -2.47
C TYR A 197 -9.42 -1.62 -3.72
N PRO A 198 -8.69 -0.90 -4.59
CA PRO A 198 -7.34 -0.36 -4.35
C PRO A 198 -7.42 0.86 -3.41
N ALA A 199 -6.43 1.01 -2.53
CA ALA A 199 -6.41 2.11 -1.57
C ALA A 199 -6.09 3.45 -2.25
N THR A 200 -5.21 3.42 -3.26
CA THR A 200 -4.82 4.56 -4.10
C THR A 200 -4.64 4.09 -5.55
N LYS A 201 -4.60 5.04 -6.49
CA LYS A 201 -4.26 4.75 -7.90
C LYS A 201 -2.91 4.04 -8.02
N LYS A 202 -1.89 4.51 -7.30
CA LYS A 202 -0.58 3.84 -7.26
C LYS A 202 -0.70 2.38 -6.79
N HIS A 203 -1.33 2.15 -5.64
CA HIS A 203 -1.48 0.79 -5.11
C HIS A 203 -2.16 -0.15 -6.11
N GLY A 204 -3.23 0.30 -6.77
CA GLY A 204 -3.89 -0.49 -7.79
C GLY A 204 -3.01 -0.76 -9.02
N PHE A 205 -2.22 0.22 -9.47
CA PHE A 205 -1.30 0.02 -10.60
C PHE A 205 -0.16 -0.96 -10.26
N MET A 206 0.53 -0.73 -9.14
CA MET A 206 1.67 -1.54 -8.71
C MET A 206 1.30 -3.00 -8.42
N THR A 207 0.01 -3.27 -8.19
CA THR A 207 -0.51 -4.62 -7.93
C THR A 207 -1.28 -5.24 -9.11
N GLY A 208 -1.26 -4.61 -10.29
CA GLY A 208 -1.83 -5.19 -11.52
C GLY A 208 -3.36 -5.12 -11.63
N CYS A 209 -3.98 -4.09 -11.03
CA CYS A 209 -5.40 -3.85 -11.23
C CYS A 209 -5.67 -3.37 -12.67
N ILE A 210 -6.26 -4.24 -13.50
CA ILE A 210 -6.65 -3.93 -14.88
C ILE A 210 -7.54 -2.67 -14.97
N GLY A 211 -8.42 -2.44 -13.99
CA GLY A 211 -9.27 -1.26 -13.97
C GLY A 211 -8.49 0.04 -13.81
N ILE A 212 -7.39 0.01 -13.05
CA ILE A 212 -6.49 1.14 -12.87
C ILE A 212 -5.57 1.31 -14.08
N GLU A 213 -5.04 0.23 -14.63
CA GLU A 213 -4.26 0.29 -15.89
C GLU A 213 -5.06 0.97 -17.00
N GLN A 214 -6.33 0.62 -17.16
CA GLN A 214 -7.22 1.25 -18.13
C GLN A 214 -7.54 2.71 -17.80
N LEU A 215 -7.60 3.08 -16.53
CA LEU A 215 -7.78 4.48 -16.11
C LEU A 215 -6.57 5.32 -16.54
N ILE A 216 -5.36 4.88 -16.19
CA ILE A 216 -4.11 5.58 -16.53
C ILE A 216 -3.95 5.69 -18.05
N GLN A 217 -4.24 4.63 -18.81
CA GLN A 217 -4.20 4.67 -20.27
C GLN A 217 -5.14 5.71 -20.88
N LYS A 218 -6.31 5.93 -20.27
CA LYS A 218 -7.25 6.96 -20.73
C LYS A 218 -6.74 8.36 -20.40
N GLU A 219 -6.22 8.57 -19.20
CA GLU A 219 -5.63 9.85 -18.76
C GLU A 219 -4.44 10.26 -19.65
N CYS A 220 -3.59 9.32 -20.07
CA CYS A 220 -2.46 9.62 -20.97
C CYS A 220 -2.88 9.88 -22.43
N ALA A 221 -4.09 9.48 -22.83
CA ALA A 221 -4.60 9.65 -24.19
C ALA A 221 -5.43 10.93 -24.38
N SER A 222 -5.80 11.61 -23.29
CA SER A 222 -6.53 12.89 -23.27
C SER A 222 -5.60 14.09 -23.24
#